data_AF-A0A7X9WB43-F1
#
_entry.id   AF-A0A7X9WB43-F1
#
_cell.length_a   1.000
_cell.length_b   1.000
_cell.length_c   1.000
_cell.angle_alpha   90.00
_cell.angle_beta   90.00
_cell.angle_gamma   90.00
#
_symmetry.space_group_name_H-M   'P 1'
#
loop_
_entity.id
_entity.type
_entity.pdbx_description
1 polymer ?
#
loop_
_entity_poly.entity_id
_entity_poly.type
_entity_poly.pdbx_seq_one_letter_code
_entity_poly.pdbx_strand_id
1 'polypeptide(L)'
;MILIIVCVLLILWLGIKEKRRHANRLKKIPLRININGIRGKSTITRMAYSVLREDHYRVIGKTTGTDARMMYWFTQKEYDVIRKPQGANIGEQRDIIRKVVKQKANALVNECMAVNPDYQITFQKDLVKANIGVIVNVMEDHMDVLGPTLKDVAQAFTATIPYNGKLVVMKDEYTDFFAKEAKKRNSEIIVVDKDEIPESYLRKFDYLVFPDNVAIVLGIAEAVGVDYETALQGMLNAPADPGAVRIKYFHANNTQNVFVNAFAANEPKSTKAILNKVESYNYPYKKKIIILNCRSDRIDRTQLFVENFLEDVDYDVLICTGKSTQMVSNLMQKMPDKKYLNYEGQEFSEIEKGIMHESENALVFCVGNIHGPGGRIAEFIEGIE
;
A
#
# COMPACT_ATOMS: atom_id res chain seq x y z
N MET A 1 -2.63 -49.27 16.89
CA MET A 1 -3.91 -48.54 17.05
C MET A 1 -3.91 -47.62 18.27
N ILE A 2 -3.62 -48.10 19.49
CA ILE A 2 -3.58 -47.28 20.71
C ILE A 2 -2.59 -46.10 20.61
N LEU A 3 -1.37 -46.34 20.11
CA LEU A 3 -0.37 -45.28 19.93
C LEU A 3 -0.87 -44.15 19.01
N ILE A 4 -1.53 -44.49 17.90
CA ILE A 4 -2.09 -43.51 16.95
C ILE A 4 -3.16 -42.68 17.67
N ILE A 5 -4.05 -43.32 18.42
CA ILE A 5 -5.10 -42.63 19.19
C ILE A 5 -4.48 -41.67 20.21
N VAL A 6 -3.46 -42.11 20.95
CA VAL A 6 -2.75 -41.27 21.92
C VAL A 6 -2.07 -40.08 21.24
N CYS A 7 -1.39 -40.30 20.11
CA CYS A 7 -0.77 -39.23 19.33
C CYS A 7 -1.82 -38.21 18.82
N VAL A 8 -2.94 -38.67 18.28
CA VAL A 8 -4.03 -37.81 17.81
C VAL A 8 -4.62 -36.99 18.97
N LEU A 9 -4.92 -37.62 20.10
CA LEU A 9 -5.43 -36.94 21.29
C LEU A 9 -4.44 -35.90 21.82
N LEU A 10 -3.14 -36.21 21.84
CA LEU A 10 -2.10 -35.28 22.25
C LEU A 10 -2.02 -34.07 21.32
N ILE A 11 -2.04 -34.28 20.00
CA ILE A 11 -2.03 -33.20 19.00
C ILE A 11 -3.27 -32.31 19.14
N LEU A 12 -4.46 -32.91 19.29
CA LEU A 12 -5.71 -32.18 19.52
C LEU A 12 -5.64 -31.35 20.81
N TRP A 13 -5.15 -31.95 21.90
CA TRP A 13 -5.00 -31.25 23.18
C TRP A 13 -4.03 -30.07 23.06
N LEU A 14 -2.87 -30.25 22.40
CA LEU A 14 -1.90 -29.18 22.15
C LEU A 14 -2.52 -28.06 21.29
N GLY A 15 -3.27 -28.41 20.25
CA GLY A 15 -3.97 -27.47 19.38
C GLY A 15 -5.01 -26.64 20.14
N ILE A 16 -5.84 -27.28 20.96
CA ILE A 16 -6.84 -26.60 21.82
C ILE A 16 -6.14 -25.67 22.82
N LYS A 17 -5.09 -26.15 23.48
CA LYS A 17 -4.32 -25.36 24.46
C LYS A 17 -3.72 -24.11 23.81
N GLU A 18 -3.18 -24.23 22.60
CA GLU A 18 -2.60 -23.12 21.89
C GLU A 18 -3.64 -22.14 21.36
N LYS A 19 -4.79 -22.63 20.85
CA LYS A 19 -5.94 -21.79 20.47
C LYS A 19 -6.44 -20.98 21.67
N ARG A 20 -6.57 -21.59 22.84
CA ARG A 20 -6.96 -20.91 24.09
C ARG A 20 -5.92 -19.88 24.53
N ARG A 21 -4.63 -20.21 24.48
CA ARG A 21 -3.54 -19.25 24.79
C ARG A 21 -3.57 -18.05 23.86
N HIS A 22 -3.78 -18.27 22.56
CA HIS A 22 -3.90 -17.19 21.58
C HIS A 22 -5.11 -16.30 21.86
N ALA A 23 -6.29 -16.89 22.08
CA ALA A 23 -7.49 -16.15 22.46
C ALA A 23 -7.29 -15.31 23.73
N ASN A 24 -6.58 -15.83 24.72
CA ASN A 24 -6.25 -15.08 25.95
C ASN A 24 -5.26 -13.94 25.70
N ARG A 25 -4.37 -14.04 24.71
CA ARG A 25 -3.49 -12.92 24.30
C ARG A 25 -4.30 -11.81 23.64
N LEU A 26 -5.22 -12.15 22.75
CA LEU A 26 -6.10 -11.19 22.08
C LEU A 26 -6.91 -10.35 23.07
N LYS A 27 -7.41 -10.96 24.15
CA LYS A 27 -8.11 -10.24 25.23
C LYS A 27 -7.28 -9.14 25.91
N LYS A 28 -5.94 -9.21 25.83
CA LYS A 28 -5.03 -8.21 26.42
C LYS A 28 -4.80 -6.98 25.52
N ILE A 29 -5.25 -7.03 24.28
CA ILE A 29 -5.07 -5.96 23.29
C ILE A 29 -6.47 -5.41 22.99
N PRO A 30 -7.06 -4.53 23.81
CA PRO A 30 -8.47 -4.15 23.70
C PRO A 30 -8.83 -3.56 22.34
N LEU A 31 -7.97 -2.75 21.72
CA LEU A 31 -8.19 -2.15 20.40
C LEU A 31 -7.46 -2.95 19.32
N ARG A 32 -8.19 -3.47 18.33
CA ARG A 32 -7.62 -4.27 17.23
C ARG A 32 -8.30 -3.85 15.94
N ILE A 33 -7.56 -3.14 15.10
CA ILE A 33 -8.01 -2.62 13.80
C ILE A 33 -7.45 -3.54 12.71
N ASN A 34 -8.30 -3.98 11.79
CA ASN A 34 -7.88 -4.74 10.61
C ASN A 34 -8.20 -3.97 9.34
N ILE A 35 -7.17 -3.62 8.58
CA ILE A 35 -7.26 -2.83 7.34
C ILE A 35 -7.22 -3.77 6.15
N ASN A 36 -8.33 -3.87 5.44
CA ASN A 36 -8.51 -4.75 4.29
C ASN A 36 -8.89 -3.95 3.04
N GLY A 37 -8.61 -4.50 1.85
CA GLY A 37 -8.86 -3.88 0.56
C GLY A 37 -7.71 -4.10 -0.42
N ILE A 38 -7.77 -3.49 -1.60
CA ILE A 38 -6.79 -3.75 -2.67
C ILE A 38 -5.59 -2.80 -2.54
N ARG A 39 -5.81 -1.49 -2.57
CA ARG A 39 -4.72 -0.47 -2.60
C ARG A 39 -4.72 0.44 -1.38
N GLY A 40 -3.56 1.02 -1.05
CA GLY A 40 -3.42 2.02 0.01
C GLY A 40 -3.34 1.48 1.44
N LYS A 41 -3.47 0.16 1.65
CA LYS A 41 -3.49 -0.46 2.99
C LYS A 41 -2.26 -0.12 3.84
N SER A 42 -1.06 -0.19 3.26
CA SER A 42 0.19 0.05 3.99
C SER A 42 0.29 1.51 4.46
N THR A 43 -0.08 2.47 3.61
CA THR A 43 -0.12 3.90 3.96
C THR A 43 -1.16 4.17 5.05
N ILE A 44 -2.38 3.65 4.90
CA ILE A 44 -3.46 3.80 5.88
C ILE A 44 -3.08 3.16 7.22
N THR A 45 -2.40 2.01 7.20
CA THR A 45 -1.90 1.34 8.41
C THR A 45 -0.89 2.20 9.16
N ARG A 46 0.04 2.84 8.45
CA ARG A 46 1.04 3.75 9.05
C ARG A 46 0.40 5.01 9.62
N MET A 47 -0.53 5.60 8.88
CA MET A 47 -1.31 6.76 9.31
C MET A 47 -2.16 6.46 10.55
N ALA A 48 -2.96 5.39 10.53
CA ALA A 48 -3.77 5.00 11.68
C ALA A 48 -2.92 4.62 12.91
N TYR A 49 -1.77 3.96 12.71
CA TYR A 49 -0.79 3.74 13.79
C TYR A 49 -0.31 5.07 14.38
N SER A 50 0.03 6.04 13.54
CA SER A 50 0.54 7.34 13.99
C SER A 50 -0.53 8.16 14.71
N VAL A 51 -1.77 8.16 14.20
CA VAL A 51 -2.94 8.79 14.87
C VAL A 51 -3.14 8.25 16.28
N LEU A 52 -3.15 6.92 16.43
CA LEU A 52 -3.29 6.32 17.76
C LEU A 52 -2.11 6.60 18.67
N ARG A 53 -0.90 6.70 18.11
CA ARG A 53 0.30 7.05 18.89
C ARG A 53 0.26 8.52 19.36
N GLU A 54 -0.21 9.42 18.50
CA GLU A 54 -0.45 10.83 18.83
C GLU A 54 -1.46 10.93 19.99
N ASP A 55 -2.55 10.16 19.93
CA ASP A 55 -3.54 9.99 21.01
C ASP A 55 -3.09 9.04 22.15
N HIS A 56 -1.78 8.93 22.35
CA HIS A 56 -1.14 8.24 23.48
C HIS A 56 -1.47 6.74 23.66
N TYR A 57 -1.99 6.05 22.64
CA TYR A 57 -2.09 4.60 22.68
C TYR A 57 -0.71 3.95 22.66
N ARG A 58 -0.59 2.84 23.40
CA ARG A 58 0.53 1.90 23.25
C ARG A 58 0.24 1.00 22.06
N VAL A 59 0.28 1.61 20.88
CA VAL A 59 -0.11 0.99 19.61
C VAL A 59 1.07 0.31 18.93
N ILE A 60 0.82 -0.85 18.35
CA ILE A 60 1.73 -1.47 17.39
C ILE A 60 1.06 -1.49 16.02
N GLY A 61 1.77 -1.00 15.02
CA GLY A 61 1.38 -1.10 13.62
C GLY A 61 2.09 -2.27 12.93
N LYS A 62 1.38 -3.00 12.06
CA LYS A 62 1.96 -4.07 11.24
C LYS A 62 1.51 -3.94 9.79
N THR A 63 2.46 -3.73 8.89
CA THR A 63 2.22 -3.65 7.44
C THR A 63 2.58 -4.97 6.76
N THR A 64 2.08 -5.19 5.55
CA THR A 64 2.34 -6.39 4.74
C THR A 64 3.05 -6.03 3.42
N GLY A 65 3.19 -6.97 2.48
CA GLY A 65 3.91 -6.76 1.22
C GLY A 65 5.38 -7.19 1.24
N THR A 66 6.17 -6.75 0.27
CA THR A 66 7.59 -7.16 0.12
C THR A 66 8.43 -6.69 1.31
N ASP A 67 8.25 -5.45 1.74
CA ASP A 67 8.90 -4.86 2.92
C ASP A 67 7.93 -4.77 4.10
N ALA A 68 7.53 -5.93 4.63
CA ALA A 68 6.62 -5.97 5.78
C ALA A 68 7.32 -5.47 7.07
N ARG A 69 6.72 -4.47 7.73
CA ARG A 69 7.31 -3.79 8.89
C ARG A 69 6.43 -3.84 10.14
N MET A 70 7.10 -3.79 11.29
CA MET A 70 6.53 -3.60 12.62
C MET A 70 6.93 -2.22 13.13
N MET A 71 5.93 -1.44 13.54
CA MET A 71 6.10 -0.13 14.15
C MET A 71 5.66 -0.19 15.61
N TYR A 72 6.45 0.40 16.51
CA TYR A 72 6.21 0.38 17.96
C TYR A 72 6.12 1.80 18.49
N TRP A 73 5.06 2.12 19.23
CA TRP A 73 4.79 3.47 19.76
C TRP A 73 5.95 4.15 20.49
N PHE A 74 6.87 3.37 21.09
CA PHE A 74 7.99 3.87 21.90
C PHE A 74 9.26 4.17 21.11
N THR A 75 9.29 3.96 19.79
CA THR A 75 10.46 4.26 18.96
C THR A 75 10.08 4.63 17.53
N GLN A 76 10.89 5.46 16.89
CA GLN A 76 10.75 5.77 15.46
C GLN A 76 11.31 4.67 14.56
N LYS A 77 12.06 3.70 15.12
CA LYS A 77 12.66 2.63 14.34
C LYS A 77 11.60 1.62 13.89
N GLU A 78 11.58 1.32 12.60
CA GLU A 78 10.84 0.20 12.03
C GLU A 78 11.64 -1.10 12.12
N TYR A 79 10.94 -2.22 12.30
CA TYR A 79 11.55 -3.54 12.41
C TYR A 79 10.96 -4.49 11.38
N ASP A 80 11.80 -5.32 10.77
CA ASP A 80 11.33 -6.31 9.82
C ASP A 80 10.43 -7.36 10.45
N VAL A 81 9.42 -7.74 9.69
CA VAL A 81 8.63 -8.94 9.97
C VAL A 81 9.43 -10.16 9.52
N ILE A 82 10.10 -10.80 10.48
CA ILE A 82 10.85 -12.04 10.24
C ILE A 82 9.89 -13.16 9.83
N ARG A 83 9.95 -13.54 8.56
CA ARG A 83 9.13 -14.62 7.99
C ARG A 83 9.73 -16.00 8.29
N LYS A 84 8.85 -17.00 8.33
CA LYS A 84 9.28 -18.41 8.40
C LYS A 84 9.77 -18.87 7.01
N PRO A 85 10.51 -19.99 6.92
CA PRO A 85 11.01 -20.50 5.63
C PRO A 85 9.92 -20.74 4.59
N GLN A 86 8.67 -20.96 5.01
CA GLN A 86 7.51 -21.14 4.13
C GLN A 86 7.02 -19.83 3.47
N GLY A 87 7.69 -18.69 3.72
CA GLY A 87 7.29 -17.40 3.19
C GLY A 87 6.16 -16.73 3.97
N ALA A 88 5.45 -15.81 3.31
CA ALA A 88 4.35 -15.06 3.90
C ALA A 88 3.16 -16.00 4.17
N ASN A 89 2.67 -16.04 5.41
CA ASN A 89 1.53 -16.86 5.79
C ASN A 89 0.74 -16.20 6.93
N ILE A 90 -0.60 -16.31 6.91
CA ILE A 90 -1.48 -15.79 7.96
C ILE A 90 -1.11 -16.29 9.36
N GLY A 91 -0.49 -17.47 9.48
CA GLY A 91 0.00 -18.05 10.74
C GLY A 91 1.07 -17.21 11.44
N GLU A 92 1.76 -16.32 10.73
CA GLU A 92 2.65 -15.30 11.29
C GLU A 92 1.94 -14.44 12.35
N GLN A 93 0.63 -14.22 12.21
CA GLN A 93 -0.14 -13.38 13.12
C GLN A 93 -0.13 -13.87 14.56
N ARG A 94 0.01 -15.18 14.79
CA ARG A 94 0.16 -15.72 16.15
C ARG A 94 1.44 -15.22 16.83
N ASP A 95 2.48 -14.95 16.04
CA ASP A 95 3.78 -14.51 16.52
C ASP A 95 3.75 -12.98 16.72
N ILE A 96 3.07 -12.26 15.83
CA ILE A 96 2.78 -10.82 15.98
C ILE A 96 1.99 -10.56 17.27
N ILE A 97 0.85 -11.24 17.48
CA ILE A 97 0.05 -11.08 18.70
C ILE A 97 0.86 -11.39 19.97
N ARG A 98 1.76 -12.39 19.93
CA ARG A 98 2.69 -12.67 21.03
C ARG A 98 3.63 -11.49 21.30
N LYS A 99 4.20 -10.88 20.26
CA LYS A 99 5.05 -9.68 20.38
C LYS A 99 4.27 -8.50 20.93
N VAL A 100 3.05 -8.26 20.44
CA VAL A 100 2.19 -7.15 20.88
C VAL A 100 1.92 -7.24 22.39
N VAL A 101 1.51 -8.41 22.87
CA VAL A 101 1.29 -8.63 24.32
C VAL A 101 2.60 -8.52 25.11
N LYS A 102 3.73 -9.01 24.59
CA LYS A 102 5.03 -8.92 25.27
C LYS A 102 5.41 -7.47 25.54
N GLN A 103 5.13 -6.56 24.61
CA GLN A 103 5.41 -5.13 24.78
C GLN A 103 4.38 -4.42 25.67
N LYS A 104 3.30 -5.08 26.09
CA LYS A 104 2.16 -4.49 26.82
C LYS A 104 1.42 -3.41 26.02
N ALA A 105 1.37 -3.57 24.70
CA ALA A 105 0.55 -2.75 23.82
C ALA A 105 -0.94 -2.95 24.12
N ASN A 106 -1.72 -1.87 24.04
CA ASN A 106 -3.17 -1.89 24.19
C ASN A 106 -3.91 -1.74 22.84
N ALA A 107 -3.19 -1.42 21.76
CA ALA A 107 -3.75 -1.32 20.42
C ALA A 107 -2.90 -2.05 19.38
N LEU A 108 -3.56 -2.60 18.37
CA LEU A 108 -2.94 -3.17 17.17
C LEU A 108 -3.64 -2.60 15.94
N VAL A 109 -2.87 -1.97 15.05
CA VAL A 109 -3.30 -1.63 13.70
C VAL A 109 -2.64 -2.63 12.76
N ASN A 110 -3.44 -3.48 12.14
CA ASN A 110 -2.95 -4.57 11.32
C ASN A 110 -3.46 -4.46 9.88
N GLU A 111 -2.54 -4.48 8.94
CA GLU A 111 -2.84 -4.69 7.53
C GLU A 111 -3.23 -6.16 7.25
N CYS A 112 -4.35 -6.36 6.56
CA CYS A 112 -4.84 -7.67 6.17
C CYS A 112 -3.98 -8.22 5.02
N MET A 113 -3.40 -9.41 5.23
CA MET A 113 -2.61 -10.12 4.22
C MET A 113 -3.39 -11.23 3.51
N ALA A 114 -4.61 -11.52 3.95
CA ALA A 114 -5.38 -12.65 3.47
C ALA A 114 -6.16 -12.24 2.21
N VAL A 115 -5.66 -12.64 1.04
CA VAL A 115 -6.40 -12.46 -0.22
C VAL A 115 -7.53 -13.48 -0.31
N ASN A 116 -7.23 -14.76 -0.09
CA ASN A 116 -8.22 -15.84 -0.16
C ASN A 116 -9.38 -15.63 0.86
N PRO A 117 -10.66 -15.71 0.44
CA PRO A 117 -11.81 -15.50 1.32
C PRO A 117 -11.84 -16.39 2.57
N ASP A 118 -11.47 -17.68 2.47
CA ASP A 118 -11.46 -18.60 3.61
C ASP A 118 -10.39 -18.22 4.65
N TYR A 119 -9.26 -17.70 4.16
CA TYR A 119 -8.21 -17.18 5.03
C TYR A 119 -8.66 -15.90 5.73
N GLN A 120 -9.43 -15.03 5.07
CA GLN A 120 -10.00 -13.84 5.71
C GLN A 120 -10.93 -14.21 6.86
N ILE A 121 -11.74 -15.28 6.72
CA ILE A 121 -12.59 -15.79 7.81
C ILE A 121 -11.73 -16.20 9.00
N THR A 122 -10.69 -17.00 8.79
CA THR A 122 -9.79 -17.45 9.86
C THR A 122 -9.04 -16.27 10.50
N PHE A 123 -8.62 -15.33 9.66
CA PHE A 123 -7.92 -14.12 10.08
C PHE A 123 -8.77 -13.30 11.05
N GLN A 124 -10.03 -13.05 10.69
CA GLN A 124 -10.93 -12.26 11.51
C GLN A 124 -11.48 -13.05 12.71
N LYS A 125 -11.86 -14.33 12.55
CA LYS A 125 -12.50 -15.10 13.63
C LYS A 125 -11.54 -15.66 14.65
N ASP A 126 -10.28 -15.95 14.28
CA ASP A 126 -9.36 -16.67 15.16
C ASP A 126 -8.03 -15.93 15.40
N LEU A 127 -7.48 -15.26 14.39
CA LEU A 127 -6.11 -14.72 14.47
C LEU A 127 -6.05 -13.30 15.03
N VAL A 128 -6.84 -12.37 14.49
CA VAL A 128 -6.81 -10.95 14.89
C VAL A 128 -8.03 -10.56 15.73
N LYS A 129 -9.23 -11.07 15.40
CA LYS A 129 -10.48 -10.70 16.09
C LYS A 129 -10.63 -9.19 16.21
N ALA A 130 -10.49 -8.49 15.08
CA ALA A 130 -10.58 -7.03 15.07
C ALA A 130 -11.96 -6.59 15.58
N ASN A 131 -12.00 -5.50 16.33
CA ASN A 131 -13.24 -4.82 16.71
C ASN A 131 -13.56 -3.63 15.80
N ILE A 132 -12.57 -3.17 15.02
CA ILE A 132 -12.76 -2.21 13.94
C ILE A 132 -12.25 -2.86 12.66
N GLY A 133 -13.16 -3.13 11.72
CA GLY A 133 -12.83 -3.54 10.36
C GLY A 133 -12.78 -2.31 9.45
N VAL A 134 -11.87 -2.31 8.49
CA VAL A 134 -11.77 -1.24 7.50
C VAL A 134 -11.72 -1.89 6.12
N ILE A 135 -12.56 -1.43 5.20
CA ILE A 135 -12.52 -1.83 3.79
C ILE A 135 -12.17 -0.57 2.99
N VAL A 136 -10.93 -0.49 2.52
CA VAL A 136 -10.38 0.75 1.94
C VAL A 136 -10.88 1.02 0.53
N ASN A 137 -11.11 -0.03 -0.27
CA ASN A 137 -11.64 0.04 -1.64
C ASN A 137 -11.98 -1.36 -2.14
N VAL A 138 -12.88 -1.41 -3.14
CA VAL A 138 -13.18 -2.59 -3.96
C VAL A 138 -12.66 -2.32 -5.37
N MET A 139 -11.62 -3.03 -5.78
CA MET A 139 -10.98 -2.84 -7.09
C MET A 139 -10.61 -4.19 -7.72
N GLU A 140 -10.36 -4.18 -9.03
CA GLU A 140 -9.86 -5.35 -9.73
C GLU A 140 -8.40 -5.61 -9.35
N ASP A 141 -8.18 -6.76 -8.72
CA ASP A 141 -6.89 -7.39 -8.47
C ASP A 141 -7.16 -8.82 -7.99
N HIS A 142 -6.24 -9.75 -8.22
CA HIS A 142 -6.40 -11.15 -7.77
C HIS A 142 -7.77 -11.79 -8.10
N MET A 143 -8.32 -11.50 -9.29
CA MET A 143 -9.66 -11.95 -9.71
C MET A 143 -9.78 -13.48 -9.79
N ASP A 144 -8.65 -14.17 -10.00
CA ASP A 144 -8.53 -15.63 -9.95
C ASP A 144 -8.80 -16.21 -8.55
N VAL A 145 -8.61 -15.41 -7.50
CA VAL A 145 -8.80 -15.80 -6.09
C VAL A 145 -10.06 -15.19 -5.49
N LEU A 146 -10.36 -13.94 -5.81
CA LEU A 146 -11.47 -13.17 -5.22
C LEU A 146 -12.79 -13.35 -5.98
N GLY A 147 -12.73 -13.84 -7.22
CA GLY A 147 -13.87 -14.04 -8.09
C GLY A 147 -13.86 -13.07 -9.28
N PRO A 148 -14.67 -13.37 -10.31
CA PRO A 148 -14.59 -12.71 -11.61
C PRO A 148 -15.14 -11.28 -11.65
N THR A 149 -15.87 -10.83 -10.63
CA THR A 149 -16.49 -9.49 -10.60
C THR A 149 -16.12 -8.69 -9.36
N LEU A 150 -16.23 -7.36 -9.45
CA LEU A 150 -16.06 -6.48 -8.29
C LEU A 150 -17.07 -6.79 -7.16
N LYS A 151 -18.24 -7.32 -7.47
CA LYS A 151 -19.20 -7.80 -6.46
C LYS A 151 -18.64 -8.98 -5.67
N ASP A 152 -17.90 -9.88 -6.32
CA ASP A 152 -17.24 -11.01 -5.65
C ASP A 152 -16.12 -10.51 -4.73
N VAL A 153 -15.34 -9.53 -5.18
CA VAL A 153 -14.33 -8.84 -4.35
C VAL A 153 -14.97 -8.21 -3.11
N ALA A 154 -16.05 -7.44 -3.29
CA ALA A 154 -16.78 -6.84 -2.17
C ALA A 154 -17.33 -7.92 -1.21
N GLN A 155 -17.90 -9.00 -1.76
CA GLN A 155 -18.42 -10.13 -0.99
C GLN A 155 -17.33 -10.83 -0.18
N ALA A 156 -16.14 -11.02 -0.76
CA ALA A 156 -14.99 -11.60 -0.07
C ALA A 156 -14.58 -10.76 1.16
N PHE A 157 -14.53 -9.44 1.02
CA PHE A 157 -14.16 -8.55 2.12
C PHE A 157 -15.13 -8.54 3.29
N THR A 158 -16.40 -8.92 3.07
CA THR A 158 -17.38 -9.05 4.17
C THR A 158 -16.88 -10.00 5.26
N ALA A 159 -16.04 -10.99 4.94
CA ALA A 159 -15.46 -11.93 5.90
C ALA A 159 -14.66 -11.23 7.01
N THR A 160 -14.17 -10.02 6.77
CA THR A 160 -13.39 -9.22 7.73
C THR A 160 -14.22 -8.27 8.58
N ILE A 161 -15.52 -8.12 8.30
CA ILE A 161 -16.42 -7.27 9.09
C ILE A 161 -16.55 -7.87 10.51
N PRO A 162 -16.29 -7.09 11.57
CA PRO A 162 -16.40 -7.60 12.94
C PRO A 162 -17.85 -7.91 13.32
N TYR A 163 -18.01 -8.68 14.40
CA TYR A 163 -19.28 -8.82 15.10
C TYR A 163 -19.27 -7.91 16.34
N ASN A 164 -20.35 -7.18 16.57
CA ASN A 164 -20.45 -6.22 17.70
C ASN A 164 -19.29 -5.21 17.70
N GLY A 165 -18.93 -4.70 16.52
CA GLY A 165 -17.80 -3.79 16.33
C GLY A 165 -18.18 -2.62 15.42
N LYS A 166 -17.16 -2.04 14.77
CA LYS A 166 -17.32 -0.96 13.80
C LYS A 166 -16.73 -1.34 12.45
N LEU A 167 -17.32 -0.82 11.39
CA LEU A 167 -16.84 -0.97 10.01
C LEU A 167 -16.65 0.42 9.40
N VAL A 168 -15.44 0.73 8.95
CA VAL A 168 -15.14 1.96 8.20
C VAL A 168 -15.06 1.62 6.71
N VAL A 169 -15.82 2.35 5.88
CA VAL A 169 -15.80 2.22 4.41
C VAL A 169 -15.82 3.58 3.73
N MET A 170 -15.29 3.63 2.50
CA MET A 170 -15.47 4.78 1.61
C MET A 170 -16.92 4.86 1.13
N LYS A 171 -17.43 6.08 0.94
CA LYS A 171 -18.69 6.35 0.24
C LYS A 171 -18.51 6.03 -1.25
N ASP A 172 -19.21 5.00 -1.70
CA ASP A 172 -19.15 4.47 -3.07
C ASP A 172 -20.39 3.62 -3.40
N GLU A 173 -20.38 2.95 -4.56
CA GLU A 173 -21.47 2.08 -5.00
C GLU A 173 -21.72 0.84 -4.11
N TYR A 174 -20.76 0.47 -3.25
CA TYR A 174 -20.85 -0.67 -2.32
C TYR A 174 -21.25 -0.28 -0.90
N THR A 175 -21.43 1.02 -0.62
CA THR A 175 -21.78 1.52 0.72
C THR A 175 -23.03 0.85 1.28
N ASP A 176 -24.13 0.80 0.51
CA ASP A 176 -25.37 0.14 0.93
C ASP A 176 -25.21 -1.37 1.15
N PHE A 177 -24.36 -2.00 0.35
CA PHE A 177 -24.05 -3.42 0.49
C PHE A 177 -23.32 -3.68 1.82
N PHE A 178 -22.27 -2.92 2.12
CA PHE A 178 -21.53 -3.04 3.37
C PHE A 178 -22.37 -2.65 4.60
N ALA A 179 -23.25 -1.66 4.48
CA ALA A 179 -24.19 -1.30 5.55
C ALA A 179 -25.10 -2.47 5.93
N LYS A 180 -25.66 -3.17 4.93
CA LYS A 180 -26.47 -4.38 5.15
C LYS A 180 -25.67 -5.49 5.83
N GLU A 181 -24.43 -5.72 5.40
CA GLU A 181 -23.55 -6.76 5.95
C GLU A 181 -23.04 -6.44 7.37
N ALA A 182 -22.80 -5.16 7.68
CA ALA A 182 -22.46 -4.70 9.02
C ALA A 182 -23.65 -4.89 9.98
N LYS A 183 -24.86 -4.51 9.56
CA LYS A 183 -26.09 -4.70 10.33
C LYS A 183 -26.34 -6.18 10.68
N LYS A 184 -26.13 -7.11 9.74
CA LYS A 184 -26.22 -8.56 9.98
C LYS A 184 -25.28 -9.06 11.09
N ARG A 185 -24.15 -8.37 11.30
CA ARG A 185 -23.14 -8.70 12.32
C ARG A 185 -23.26 -7.85 13.59
N ASN A 186 -24.33 -7.05 13.71
CA ASN A 186 -24.50 -6.07 14.79
C ASN A 186 -23.31 -5.11 14.91
N SER A 187 -22.77 -4.67 13.77
CA SER A 187 -21.67 -3.71 13.72
C SER A 187 -22.15 -2.38 13.19
N GLU A 188 -21.67 -1.31 13.82
CA GLU A 188 -21.87 0.07 13.38
C GLU A 188 -21.06 0.33 12.11
N ILE A 189 -21.63 1.08 11.16
CA ILE A 189 -20.94 1.50 9.94
C ILE A 189 -20.61 2.98 10.01
N ILE A 190 -19.36 3.31 9.65
CA ILE A 190 -18.85 4.67 9.49
C ILE A 190 -18.50 4.81 8.02
N VAL A 191 -19.18 5.73 7.36
CA VAL A 191 -19.01 6.02 5.93
C VAL A 191 -18.28 7.33 5.80
N VAL A 192 -17.13 7.31 5.13
CA VAL A 192 -16.30 8.50 4.91
C VAL A 192 -16.33 8.91 3.45
N ASP A 193 -16.18 10.21 3.19
CA ASP A 193 -16.18 10.74 1.83
C ASP A 193 -14.81 11.38 1.52
N LYS A 194 -14.20 10.94 0.42
CA LYS A 194 -12.90 11.50 -0.03
C LYS A 194 -13.04 12.94 -0.54
N ASP A 195 -14.24 13.32 -0.99
CA ASP A 195 -14.50 14.65 -1.54
C ASP A 195 -14.54 15.73 -0.44
N GLU A 196 -14.63 15.30 0.83
CA GLU A 196 -14.53 16.19 2.00
C GLU A 196 -13.07 16.53 2.36
N ILE A 197 -12.08 15.87 1.75
CA ILE A 197 -10.67 16.08 2.07
C ILE A 197 -10.10 17.24 1.25
N PRO A 198 -9.70 18.36 1.89
CA PRO A 198 -9.20 19.51 1.15
C PRO A 198 -7.80 19.23 0.59
N GLU A 199 -7.59 19.64 -0.66
CA GLU A 199 -6.28 19.54 -1.33
C GLU A 199 -5.16 20.26 -0.54
N SER A 200 -5.51 21.34 0.17
CA SER A 200 -4.57 22.07 1.02
C SER A 200 -4.02 21.23 2.18
N TYR A 201 -4.76 20.23 2.66
CA TYR A 201 -4.28 19.30 3.67
C TYR A 201 -3.36 18.23 3.05
N LEU A 202 -3.71 17.70 1.88
CA LEU A 202 -2.88 16.71 1.15
C LEU A 202 -1.50 17.24 0.81
N ARG A 203 -1.38 18.54 0.51
CA ARG A 203 -0.10 19.22 0.23
C ARG A 203 0.81 19.38 1.45
N LYS A 204 0.35 19.07 2.67
CA LYS A 204 1.19 19.11 3.87
C LYS A 204 2.08 17.87 4.02
N PHE A 205 1.78 16.78 3.30
CA PHE A 205 2.61 15.57 3.32
C PHE A 205 3.87 15.75 2.45
N ASP A 206 4.97 15.14 2.86
CA ASP A 206 6.26 15.11 2.14
C ASP A 206 6.33 14.00 1.06
N TYR A 207 5.21 13.30 0.86
CA TYR A 207 4.99 12.29 -0.18
C TYR A 207 3.55 12.41 -0.69
N LEU A 208 3.30 11.82 -1.86
CA LEU A 208 1.99 11.83 -2.48
C LEU A 208 0.99 11.01 -1.66
N VAL A 209 -0.09 11.68 -1.25
CA VAL A 209 -1.22 11.07 -0.54
C VAL A 209 -2.50 11.28 -1.33
N PHE A 210 -3.31 10.23 -1.42
CA PHE A 210 -4.65 10.29 -1.99
C PHE A 210 -5.69 10.66 -0.93
N PRO A 211 -6.74 11.42 -1.27
CA PRO A 211 -7.80 11.79 -0.33
C PRO A 211 -8.46 10.57 0.30
N ASP A 212 -8.58 9.46 -0.45
CA ASP A 212 -9.10 8.18 0.02
C ASP A 212 -8.36 7.67 1.27
N ASN A 213 -7.04 7.86 1.33
CA ASN A 213 -6.23 7.42 2.46
C ASN A 213 -6.58 8.24 3.72
N VAL A 214 -6.70 9.56 3.58
CA VAL A 214 -6.99 10.48 4.69
C VAL A 214 -8.40 10.26 5.20
N ALA A 215 -9.39 10.20 4.31
CA ALA A 215 -10.79 9.98 4.68
C ALA A 215 -10.96 8.68 5.47
N ILE A 216 -10.38 7.57 5.02
CA ILE A 216 -10.44 6.30 5.77
C ILE A 216 -9.79 6.43 7.15
N VAL A 217 -8.64 7.09 7.27
CA VAL A 217 -7.97 7.23 8.57
C VAL A 217 -8.78 8.12 9.52
N LEU A 218 -9.44 9.16 9.01
CA LEU A 218 -10.39 9.95 9.80
C LEU A 218 -11.57 9.10 10.29
N GLY A 219 -12.11 8.21 9.45
CA GLY A 219 -13.13 7.26 9.88
C GLY A 219 -12.62 6.25 10.93
N ILE A 220 -11.35 5.84 10.86
CA ILE A 220 -10.71 5.03 11.91
C ILE A 220 -10.59 5.85 13.21
N ALA A 221 -10.19 7.12 13.12
CA ALA A 221 -10.08 8.02 14.26
C ALA A 221 -11.45 8.20 14.94
N GLU A 222 -12.52 8.44 14.18
CA GLU A 222 -13.90 8.51 14.65
C GLU A 222 -14.34 7.19 15.31
N ALA A 223 -14.03 6.06 14.67
CA ALA A 223 -14.37 4.74 15.20
C ALA A 223 -13.74 4.50 16.59
N VAL A 224 -12.55 5.03 16.83
CA VAL A 224 -11.83 4.93 18.10
C VAL A 224 -12.26 6.01 19.09
N GLY A 225 -12.65 7.19 18.62
CA GLY A 225 -12.96 8.37 19.43
C GLY A 225 -11.78 9.34 19.58
N VAL A 226 -10.82 9.32 18.65
CA VAL A 226 -9.73 10.32 18.59
C VAL A 226 -10.29 11.61 18.02
N ASP A 227 -9.93 12.76 18.59
CA ASP A 227 -10.40 14.04 18.08
C ASP A 227 -9.79 14.37 16.70
N TYR A 228 -10.51 15.19 15.94
CA TYR A 228 -10.20 15.50 14.55
C TYR A 228 -8.82 16.13 14.37
N GLU A 229 -8.43 17.08 15.22
CA GLU A 229 -7.14 17.78 15.10
C GLU A 229 -5.96 16.86 15.44
N THR A 230 -6.10 16.04 16.49
CA THR A 230 -5.12 15.00 16.83
C THR A 230 -4.99 13.98 15.69
N ALA A 231 -6.10 13.61 15.03
CA ALA A 231 -6.04 12.73 13.87
C ALA A 231 -5.31 13.38 12.68
N LEU A 232 -5.58 14.65 12.38
CA LEU A 232 -4.87 15.38 11.33
C LEU A 232 -3.37 15.49 11.61
N GLN A 233 -2.98 15.81 12.84
CA GLN A 233 -1.58 15.94 13.21
C GLN A 233 -0.88 14.57 13.21
N GLY A 234 -1.53 13.54 13.76
CA GLY A 234 -0.99 12.18 13.81
C GLY A 234 -0.72 11.62 12.42
N MET A 235 -1.60 11.87 11.43
CA MET A 235 -1.36 11.47 10.05
C MET A 235 -0.12 12.14 9.44
N LEU A 236 0.10 13.44 9.67
CA LEU A 236 1.28 14.14 9.16
C LEU A 236 2.59 13.65 9.81
N ASN A 237 2.51 13.17 11.04
CA ASN A 237 3.64 12.58 11.77
C ASN A 237 3.91 11.11 11.38
N ALA A 238 3.10 10.52 10.49
CA ALA A 238 3.20 9.11 10.15
C ALA A 238 4.46 8.82 9.31
N PRO A 239 5.19 7.72 9.60
CA PRO A 239 6.27 7.31 8.71
C PRO A 239 5.71 7.00 7.32
N ALA A 240 6.41 7.45 6.28
CA ALA A 240 6.05 7.14 4.90
C ALA A 240 6.22 5.64 4.64
N ASP A 241 5.37 5.07 3.78
CA ASP A 241 5.65 3.74 3.24
C ASP A 241 6.96 3.78 2.42
N PRO A 242 7.83 2.74 2.47
CA PRO A 242 9.04 2.71 1.65
C PRO A 242 8.79 2.88 0.14
N GLY A 243 7.62 2.49 -0.35
CA GLY A 243 7.17 2.70 -1.73
C GLY A 243 6.28 3.93 -1.92
N ALA A 244 6.19 4.83 -0.94
CA ALA A 244 5.43 6.08 -1.11
C ALA A 244 6.05 6.94 -2.22
N VAL A 245 5.22 7.46 -3.10
CA VAL A 245 5.66 8.30 -4.21
C VAL A 245 6.14 9.64 -3.66
N ARG A 246 7.43 9.94 -3.80
CA ARG A 246 7.99 11.24 -3.43
C ARG A 246 8.10 12.12 -4.66
N ILE A 247 7.82 13.40 -4.44
CA ILE A 247 7.97 14.46 -5.44
C ILE A 247 9.10 15.37 -4.97
N LYS A 248 10.14 15.52 -5.78
CA LYS A 248 11.30 16.37 -5.47
C LYS A 248 11.55 17.37 -6.59
N TYR A 249 12.13 18.50 -6.23
CA TYR A 249 12.75 19.39 -7.20
C TYR A 249 14.22 19.05 -7.36
N PHE A 250 14.76 19.25 -8.56
CA PHE A 250 16.20 19.17 -8.81
C PHE A 250 16.60 20.18 -9.90
N HIS A 251 17.87 20.57 -9.91
CA HIS A 251 18.39 21.55 -10.87
C HIS A 251 19.16 20.86 -12.01
N ALA A 252 18.76 21.14 -13.26
CA ALA A 252 19.43 20.69 -14.48
C ALA A 252 19.19 21.71 -15.60
N ASN A 253 20.17 21.85 -16.50
CA ASN A 253 20.13 22.79 -17.64
C ASN A 253 19.67 24.21 -17.26
N ASN A 254 20.15 24.75 -16.12
CA ASN A 254 19.78 26.07 -15.58
C ASN A 254 18.28 26.24 -15.28
N THR A 255 17.53 25.16 -15.11
CA THR A 255 16.10 25.17 -14.77
C THR A 255 15.83 24.34 -13.52
N GLN A 256 14.69 24.59 -12.89
CA GLN A 256 14.17 23.72 -11.83
C GLN A 256 13.23 22.70 -12.46
N ASN A 257 13.47 21.42 -12.19
CA ASN A 257 12.73 20.29 -12.74
C ASN A 257 12.02 19.56 -11.61
N VAL A 258 10.95 18.83 -11.93
CA VAL A 258 10.20 18.02 -10.98
C VAL A 258 10.48 16.56 -11.25
N PHE A 259 10.84 15.83 -10.20
CA PHE A 259 11.03 14.39 -10.23
C PHE A 259 9.97 13.68 -9.41
N VAL A 260 9.41 12.62 -9.98
CA VAL A 260 8.43 11.76 -9.33
C VAL A 260 8.87 10.31 -9.40
N ASN A 261 9.19 9.75 -8.23
CA ASN A 261 9.53 8.35 -8.08
C ASN A 261 8.25 7.49 -7.96
N ALA A 262 7.73 6.98 -9.08
CA ALA A 262 6.57 6.09 -9.10
C ALA A 262 6.92 4.63 -9.42
N PHE A 263 8.20 4.21 -9.27
CA PHE A 263 8.61 2.81 -9.49
C PHE A 263 7.93 1.80 -8.55
N ALA A 264 7.39 2.25 -7.42
CA ALA A 264 6.62 1.38 -6.52
C ALA A 264 5.24 1.00 -7.09
N ALA A 265 4.73 1.74 -8.07
CA ALA A 265 3.48 1.43 -8.76
C ALA A 265 3.72 0.32 -9.79
N ASN A 266 3.32 -0.91 -9.43
CA ASN A 266 3.61 -2.11 -10.23
C ASN A 266 2.60 -2.38 -11.37
N GLU A 267 1.64 -1.49 -11.62
CA GLU A 267 0.66 -1.64 -12.70
C GLU A 267 0.17 -0.30 -13.28
N PRO A 268 -0.25 -0.30 -14.56
CA PRO A 268 -0.57 0.92 -15.31
C PRO A 268 -1.65 1.80 -14.68
N LYS A 269 -2.72 1.20 -14.13
CA LYS A 269 -3.85 1.94 -13.58
C LYS A 269 -3.44 2.82 -12.37
N SER A 270 -2.67 2.26 -11.43
CA SER A 270 -2.11 3.02 -10.29
C SER A 270 -1.16 4.09 -10.77
N THR A 271 -0.33 3.76 -11.75
CA THR A 271 0.67 4.67 -12.30
C THR A 271 0.01 5.89 -12.95
N LYS A 272 -1.06 5.68 -13.74
CA LYS A 272 -1.89 6.77 -14.29
C LYS A 272 -2.54 7.61 -13.19
N ALA A 273 -3.08 6.98 -12.15
CA ALA A 273 -3.68 7.70 -11.03
C ALA A 273 -2.65 8.59 -10.32
N ILE A 274 -1.42 8.11 -10.15
CA ILE A 274 -0.30 8.89 -9.61
C ILE A 274 0.03 10.06 -10.54
N LEU A 275 0.18 9.81 -11.85
CA LEU A 275 0.48 10.87 -12.81
C LEU A 275 -0.60 11.95 -12.83
N ASN A 276 -1.87 11.57 -12.97
CA ASN A 276 -3.00 12.52 -12.97
C ASN A 276 -3.03 13.36 -11.68
N LYS A 277 -2.70 12.77 -10.53
CA LYS A 277 -2.63 13.48 -9.25
C LYS A 277 -1.43 14.44 -9.20
N VAL A 278 -0.29 14.07 -9.76
CA VAL A 278 0.86 14.97 -9.89
C VAL A 278 0.53 16.14 -10.82
N GLU A 279 -0.14 15.87 -11.95
CA GLU A 279 -0.53 16.91 -12.90
C GLU A 279 -1.53 17.89 -12.29
N SER A 280 -2.48 17.42 -11.46
CA SER A 280 -3.42 18.30 -10.78
C SER A 280 -2.76 19.27 -9.78
N TYR A 281 -1.49 19.05 -9.41
CA TYR A 281 -0.74 19.98 -8.58
C TYR A 281 -0.27 21.22 -9.34
N ASN A 282 -0.32 21.21 -10.68
CA ASN A 282 0.09 22.30 -11.56
C ASN A 282 1.53 22.76 -11.30
N TYR A 283 2.45 21.79 -11.17
CA TYR A 283 3.87 22.09 -11.11
C TYR A 283 4.34 22.83 -12.37
N PRO A 284 5.31 23.76 -12.26
CA PRO A 284 5.79 24.53 -13.41
C PRO A 284 6.72 23.68 -14.28
N TYR A 285 6.17 22.95 -15.25
CA TYR A 285 6.92 22.24 -16.29
C TYR A 285 6.35 22.52 -17.69
N LYS A 286 7.18 22.38 -18.71
CA LYS A 286 6.83 22.51 -20.14
C LYS A 286 7.05 21.22 -20.92
N LYS A 287 7.80 20.28 -20.34
CA LYS A 287 8.20 19.02 -20.96
C LYS A 287 7.93 17.88 -19.99
N LYS A 288 7.40 16.75 -20.46
CA LYS A 288 7.19 15.54 -19.68
C LYS A 288 8.10 14.42 -20.18
N ILE A 289 8.87 13.86 -19.26
CA ILE A 289 9.82 12.78 -19.50
C ILE A 289 9.32 11.57 -18.73
N ILE A 290 9.01 10.48 -19.43
CA ILE A 290 8.73 9.19 -18.82
C ILE A 290 10.02 8.38 -18.77
N ILE A 291 10.36 7.84 -17.60
CA ILE A 291 11.42 6.86 -17.45
C ILE A 291 10.79 5.50 -17.20
N LEU A 292 10.89 4.57 -18.15
CA LEU A 292 10.39 3.20 -18.00
C LEU A 292 11.55 2.23 -17.77
N ASN A 293 11.66 1.70 -16.55
CA ASN A 293 12.66 0.67 -16.23
C ASN A 293 12.08 -0.74 -16.41
N CYS A 294 12.63 -1.47 -17.39
CA CYS A 294 12.20 -2.81 -17.77
C CYS A 294 13.00 -3.91 -17.02
N ARG A 295 12.42 -5.11 -16.94
CA ARG A 295 13.10 -6.29 -16.38
C ARG A 295 12.84 -7.55 -17.20
N SER A 296 13.85 -8.40 -17.33
CA SER A 296 13.81 -9.60 -18.17
C SER A 296 13.00 -10.75 -17.57
N ASP A 297 12.85 -10.79 -16.25
CA ASP A 297 12.13 -11.85 -15.52
C ASP A 297 10.60 -11.62 -15.45
N ARG A 298 10.10 -10.48 -15.90
CA ARG A 298 8.66 -10.13 -15.93
C ARG A 298 8.26 -9.34 -17.17
N ILE A 299 8.43 -9.97 -18.34
CA ILE A 299 8.12 -9.37 -19.64
C ILE A 299 6.62 -9.02 -19.74
N ASP A 300 5.75 -9.81 -19.10
CA ASP A 300 4.31 -9.56 -18.96
C ASP A 300 4.01 -8.17 -18.38
N ARG A 301 4.79 -7.71 -17.40
CA ARG A 301 4.60 -6.40 -16.78
C ARG A 301 5.02 -5.27 -17.71
N THR A 302 6.16 -5.42 -18.41
CA THR A 302 6.57 -4.46 -19.44
C THR A 302 5.50 -4.34 -20.51
N GLN A 303 4.92 -5.46 -20.96
CA GLN A 303 3.83 -5.46 -21.93
C GLN A 303 2.61 -4.66 -21.45
N LEU A 304 2.18 -4.86 -20.20
CA LEU A 304 1.09 -4.08 -19.63
C LEU A 304 1.37 -2.57 -19.65
N PHE A 305 2.60 -2.13 -19.36
CA PHE A 305 2.97 -0.71 -19.43
C PHE A 305 3.03 -0.19 -20.87
N VAL A 306 3.48 -0.98 -21.83
CA VAL A 306 3.45 -0.61 -23.24
C VAL A 306 2.00 -0.39 -23.70
N GLU A 307 1.14 -1.39 -23.51
CA GLU A 307 -0.23 -1.39 -24.04
C GLU A 307 -1.18 -0.46 -23.26
N ASN A 308 -1.00 -0.32 -21.95
CA ASN A 308 -1.98 0.36 -21.08
C ASN A 308 -1.41 1.56 -20.34
N PHE A 309 -0.20 2.02 -20.64
CA PHE A 309 0.36 3.25 -20.07
C PHE A 309 0.96 4.15 -21.15
N LEU A 310 1.92 3.66 -21.93
CA LEU A 310 2.62 4.49 -22.92
C LEU A 310 1.69 4.94 -24.07
N GLU A 311 0.74 4.11 -24.49
CA GLU A 311 -0.22 4.51 -25.54
C GLU A 311 -1.27 5.53 -25.04
N ASP A 312 -1.53 5.56 -23.73
CA ASP A 312 -2.65 6.33 -23.14
C ASP A 312 -2.23 7.64 -22.48
N VAL A 313 -0.93 7.86 -22.30
CA VAL A 313 -0.38 9.01 -21.56
C VAL A 313 0.39 9.90 -22.54
N ASP A 314 0.14 11.20 -22.46
CA ASP A 314 0.94 12.16 -23.21
C ASP A 314 2.29 12.41 -22.52
N TYR A 315 3.38 12.40 -23.30
CA TYR A 315 4.74 12.70 -22.87
C TYR A 315 5.59 13.20 -24.05
N ASP A 316 6.70 13.88 -23.82
CA ASP A 316 7.58 14.37 -24.88
C ASP A 316 8.76 13.42 -25.14
N VAL A 317 9.28 12.84 -24.06
CA VAL A 317 10.45 11.95 -24.11
C VAL A 317 10.18 10.67 -23.33
N LEU A 318 10.54 9.54 -23.93
CA LEU A 318 10.63 8.26 -23.25
C LEU A 318 12.10 7.86 -23.11
N ILE A 319 12.54 7.71 -21.87
CA ILE A 319 13.82 7.10 -21.52
C ILE A 319 13.54 5.67 -21.07
N CYS A 320 14.09 4.68 -21.76
CA CYS A 320 13.93 3.28 -21.42
C CYS A 320 15.24 2.70 -20.87
N THR A 321 15.16 2.01 -19.74
CA THR A 321 16.32 1.43 -19.04
C THR A 321 16.06 -0.03 -18.69
N GLY A 322 17.10 -0.72 -18.18
CA GLY A 322 16.99 -2.09 -17.70
C GLY A 322 17.31 -3.11 -18.77
N LYS A 323 16.48 -4.16 -18.87
CA LYS A 323 16.67 -5.30 -19.80
C LYS A 323 15.36 -5.69 -20.48
N SER A 324 15.47 -6.31 -21.64
CA SER A 324 14.37 -6.79 -22.49
C SER A 324 13.47 -5.67 -22.99
N THR A 325 14.06 -4.61 -23.56
CA THR A 325 13.33 -3.39 -23.98
C THR A 325 12.71 -3.47 -25.38
N GLN A 326 12.90 -4.57 -26.11
CA GLN A 326 12.50 -4.70 -27.52
C GLN A 326 11.04 -4.33 -27.80
N MET A 327 10.11 -4.70 -26.91
CA MET A 327 8.70 -4.36 -27.09
C MET A 327 8.45 -2.85 -27.02
N VAL A 328 9.17 -2.15 -26.14
CA VAL A 328 9.13 -0.68 -26.05
C VAL A 328 9.68 -0.08 -27.34
N SER A 329 10.84 -0.55 -27.82
CA SER A 329 11.42 -0.11 -29.10
C SER A 329 10.45 -0.28 -30.27
N ASN A 330 9.72 -1.40 -30.34
CA ASN A 330 8.74 -1.67 -31.38
C ASN A 330 7.54 -0.71 -31.32
N LEU A 331 7.08 -0.34 -30.12
CA LEU A 331 6.04 0.69 -29.96
C LEU A 331 6.56 2.05 -30.43
N MET A 332 7.76 2.44 -30.02
CA MET A 332 8.31 3.77 -30.34
C MET A 332 8.58 3.98 -31.83
N GLN A 333 8.84 2.92 -32.60
CA GLN A 333 8.89 3.00 -34.07
C GLN A 333 7.56 3.46 -34.69
N LYS A 334 6.43 3.24 -34.00
CA LYS A 334 5.09 3.68 -34.43
C LYS A 334 4.73 5.07 -33.91
N MET A 335 5.57 5.67 -33.05
CA MET A 335 5.35 6.98 -32.43
C MET A 335 6.52 7.94 -32.75
N PRO A 336 6.75 8.28 -34.04
CA PRO A 336 7.95 9.02 -34.47
C PRO A 336 8.05 10.44 -33.91
N ASP A 337 6.92 11.02 -33.50
CA ASP A 337 6.88 12.37 -32.91
C ASP A 337 7.39 12.42 -31.46
N LYS A 338 7.51 11.25 -30.81
CA LYS A 338 7.99 11.14 -29.43
C LYS A 338 9.50 10.87 -29.44
N LYS A 339 10.27 11.63 -28.67
CA LYS A 339 11.72 11.38 -28.55
C LYS A 339 11.94 10.12 -27.72
N TYR A 340 12.75 9.19 -28.24
CA TYR A 340 13.03 7.90 -27.59
C TYR A 340 14.53 7.73 -27.34
N LEU A 341 14.90 7.46 -26.08
CA LEU A 341 16.26 7.14 -25.67
C LEU A 341 16.27 5.76 -25.03
N ASN A 342 16.99 4.81 -25.63
CA ASN A 342 17.13 3.46 -25.10
C ASN A 342 18.52 3.25 -24.50
N TYR A 343 18.56 3.02 -23.18
CA TYR A 343 19.77 2.74 -22.41
C TYR A 343 19.83 1.28 -21.93
N GLU A 344 19.20 0.34 -22.65
CA GLU A 344 19.33 -1.08 -22.35
C GLU A 344 20.81 -1.50 -22.28
N GLY A 345 21.19 -2.12 -21.16
CA GLY A 345 22.55 -2.60 -20.93
C GLY A 345 23.64 -1.52 -20.77
N GLN A 346 23.28 -0.23 -20.78
CA GLN A 346 24.25 0.87 -20.61
C GLN A 346 24.65 1.05 -19.15
N GLU A 347 25.83 1.64 -18.95
CA GLU A 347 26.31 2.03 -17.63
C GLU A 347 25.44 3.14 -17.03
N PHE A 348 25.32 3.15 -15.71
CA PHE A 348 24.43 4.09 -15.01
C PHE A 348 24.80 5.56 -15.27
N SER A 349 26.08 5.88 -15.43
CA SER A 349 26.55 7.23 -15.74
C SER A 349 25.99 7.78 -17.05
N GLU A 350 25.73 6.92 -18.04
CA GLU A 350 25.14 7.34 -19.32
C GLU A 350 23.63 7.60 -19.19
N ILE A 351 22.96 6.83 -18.32
CA ILE A 351 21.56 7.06 -17.95
C ILE A 351 21.42 8.41 -17.23
N GLU A 352 22.28 8.69 -16.24
CA GLU A 352 22.30 9.97 -15.51
C GLU A 352 22.48 11.15 -16.47
N LYS A 353 23.49 11.09 -17.35
CA LYS A 353 23.71 12.12 -18.38
C LYS A 353 22.50 12.31 -19.27
N GLY A 354 21.85 11.24 -19.70
CA GLY A 354 20.63 11.29 -20.50
C GLY A 354 19.49 12.02 -19.78
N ILE A 355 19.24 11.65 -18.52
CA ILE A 355 18.21 12.29 -17.70
C ILE A 355 18.52 13.78 -17.52
N MET A 356 19.76 14.13 -17.16
CA MET A 356 20.17 15.51 -16.93
C MET A 356 20.11 16.34 -18.22
N HIS A 357 20.55 15.78 -19.35
CA HIS A 357 20.52 16.45 -20.66
C HIS A 357 19.09 16.75 -21.12
N GLU A 358 18.15 15.84 -20.90
CA GLU A 358 16.75 16.05 -21.31
C GLU A 358 15.96 16.96 -20.37
N SER A 359 16.41 17.14 -19.12
CA SER A 359 15.68 17.85 -18.08
C SER A 359 15.83 19.36 -18.20
N GLU A 360 14.88 20.00 -18.86
CA GLU A 360 14.77 21.46 -18.96
C GLU A 360 13.31 21.89 -18.74
N ASN A 361 13.02 22.54 -17.61
CA ASN A 361 11.66 22.79 -17.12
C ASN A 361 10.77 21.54 -17.25
N ALA A 362 11.29 20.37 -16.84
CA ALA A 362 10.71 19.08 -17.10
C ALA A 362 10.04 18.46 -15.87
N LEU A 363 8.97 17.70 -16.11
CA LEU A 363 8.46 16.67 -15.20
C LEU A 363 9.06 15.32 -15.59
N VAL A 364 9.94 14.79 -14.75
CA VAL A 364 10.52 13.45 -14.87
C VAL A 364 9.71 12.48 -14.04
N PHE A 365 9.04 11.53 -14.69
CA PHE A 365 8.11 10.60 -14.07
C PHE A 365 8.57 9.14 -14.28
N CYS A 366 8.92 8.49 -13.18
CA CYS A 366 9.56 7.17 -13.19
C CYS A 366 8.57 6.03 -12.98
N VAL A 367 8.57 5.04 -13.87
CA VAL A 367 7.59 3.93 -13.89
C VAL A 367 8.25 2.58 -14.20
N GLY A 368 7.57 1.50 -13.87
CA GLY A 368 8.06 0.15 -14.07
C GLY A 368 8.82 -0.37 -12.86
N ASN A 369 9.88 -1.13 -13.08
CA ASN A 369 10.56 -1.87 -12.01
C ASN A 369 11.48 -0.98 -11.16
N ILE A 370 11.46 -1.12 -9.84
CA ILE A 370 12.42 -0.42 -8.96
C ILE A 370 13.80 -1.08 -8.91
N HIS A 371 13.97 -2.35 -9.29
CA HIS A 371 15.28 -3.00 -9.18
C HIS A 371 16.23 -2.66 -10.34
N GLY A 372 17.54 -2.81 -10.09
CA GLY A 372 18.58 -2.53 -11.07
C GLY A 372 18.69 -1.03 -11.32
N PRO A 373 18.65 -0.56 -12.59
CA PRO A 373 18.75 0.87 -12.88
C PRO A 373 17.69 1.72 -12.20
N GLY A 374 16.44 1.25 -12.06
CA GLY A 374 15.37 2.02 -11.41
C GLY A 374 15.71 2.47 -9.99
N GLY A 375 16.34 1.60 -9.21
CA GLY A 375 16.74 1.89 -7.83
C GLY A 375 17.87 2.90 -7.79
N ARG A 376 18.84 2.78 -8.70
CA ARG A 376 19.92 3.76 -8.85
C ARG A 376 19.39 5.13 -9.31
N ILE A 377 18.40 5.17 -10.21
CA ILE A 377 17.75 6.42 -10.64
C ILE A 377 17.04 7.08 -9.46
N ALA A 378 16.30 6.30 -8.66
CA ALA A 378 15.67 6.80 -7.44
C ALA A 378 16.69 7.38 -6.46
N GLU A 379 17.76 6.62 -6.16
CA GLU A 379 18.85 7.08 -5.27
C GLU A 379 19.56 8.33 -5.80
N PHE A 380 19.87 8.36 -7.09
CA PHE A 380 20.54 9.49 -7.75
C PHE A 380 19.74 10.78 -7.58
N ILE A 381 18.45 10.77 -7.94
CA ILE A 381 17.64 11.99 -7.85
C ILE A 381 17.29 12.31 -6.40
N GLU A 382 17.14 11.31 -5.54
CA GLU A 382 16.92 11.55 -4.12
C GLU A 382 18.13 12.16 -3.41
N GLY A 383 19.35 11.94 -3.92
CA GLY A 383 20.60 12.48 -3.40
C GLY A 383 21.08 13.79 -4.04
N ILE A 384 20.39 14.31 -5.07
CA ILE A 384 20.66 15.64 -5.61
C ILE A 384 19.98 16.67 -4.71
N GLU A 385 20.77 17.51 -4.03
CA GLU A 385 20.31 18.72 -3.33
C GLU A 385 20.37 19.95 -4.24
#